data_AF-A0A6G7BY55-F1
#
_entry.id   AF-A0A6G7BY55-F1
#
_cell.length_a   1.000
_cell.length_b   1.000
_cell.length_c   1.000
_cell.angle_alpha   90.00
_cell.angle_beta   90.00
_cell.angle_gamma   90.00
#
_symmetry.space_group_name_H-M   'P 1'
#
loop_
_entity.id
_entity.type
_entity.pdbx_description
1 polymer ?
#
loop_
_entity_poly.entity_id
_entity_poly.type
_entity_poly.pdbx_seq_one_letter_code
_entity_poly.pdbx_strand_id
1 'polypeptide(L)'
;MRKNTVKDIKGPADFNKEYLKHNHVSMCETLEMHSESENNFCIVGTLEQIKGAQKRIQFEAARKKFFTIVLVTAGSIKEKIGFTGYEFGPNTLYFVPENQLHTIEHWSRDVKGFHCIFDVDYFLLCLKNQVKLNDYPFFQPDGNISLKLFEA
;
A
#
# COMPACT_ATOMS: atom_id res chain seq x y z
N MET A 1 3.16 -3.70 33.96
CA MET A 1 3.75 -4.36 32.77
C MET A 1 2.67 -5.18 32.08
N ARG A 2 2.15 -4.74 30.92
CA ARG A 2 1.19 -5.53 30.14
C ARG A 2 1.95 -6.64 29.40
N LYS A 3 1.56 -7.90 29.60
CA LYS A 3 2.13 -9.05 28.88
C LYS A 3 1.60 -9.01 27.44
N ASN A 4 2.46 -8.71 26.47
CA ASN A 4 2.14 -8.93 25.06
C ASN A 4 2.23 -10.43 24.77
N THR A 5 1.08 -11.12 24.84
CA THR A 5 0.94 -12.46 24.30
C THR A 5 0.82 -12.38 22.78
N VAL A 6 1.89 -12.74 22.06
CA VAL A 6 1.84 -12.99 20.62
C VAL A 6 0.88 -14.15 20.38
N LYS A 7 -0.19 -13.94 19.61
CA LYS A 7 -1.15 -14.99 19.24
C LYS A 7 -0.79 -15.55 17.88
N ASP A 8 -0.78 -16.87 17.77
CA ASP A 8 -0.53 -17.56 16.50
C ASP A 8 -1.73 -17.39 15.55
N ILE A 9 -1.46 -16.75 14.40
CA ILE A 9 -2.43 -16.60 13.30
C ILE A 9 -2.34 -17.84 12.42
N LYS A 10 -3.40 -18.66 12.39
CA LYS A 10 -3.38 -19.96 11.70
C LYS A 10 -3.94 -19.92 10.27
N GLY A 11 -4.46 -18.77 9.83
CA GLY A 11 -4.93 -18.60 8.47
C GLY A 11 -5.63 -17.26 8.20
N PRO A 12 -6.11 -17.03 6.96
CA PRO A 12 -6.68 -15.75 6.53
C PRO A 12 -7.87 -15.29 7.37
N ALA A 13 -8.69 -16.23 7.86
CA ALA A 13 -9.85 -15.92 8.70
C ALA A 13 -9.43 -15.40 10.09
N ASP A 14 -8.38 -15.98 10.68
CA ASP A 14 -7.85 -15.55 11.98
C ASP A 14 -7.16 -14.18 11.88
N PHE A 15 -6.45 -13.94 10.77
CA PHE A 15 -5.83 -12.65 10.46
C PHE A 15 -6.89 -11.55 10.39
N ASN A 16 -7.94 -11.77 9.60
CA ASN A 16 -9.03 -10.80 9.43
C ASN A 16 -9.74 -10.52 10.77
N LYS A 17 -9.95 -11.55 11.59
CA LYS A 17 -10.64 -11.42 12.87
C LYS A 17 -9.81 -10.65 13.92
N GLU A 18 -8.50 -10.77 13.92
CA GLU A 18 -7.65 -10.13 14.93
C GLU A 18 -7.24 -8.71 14.53
N TYR A 19 -6.99 -8.47 13.24
CA TYR A 19 -6.42 -7.20 12.76
C TYR A 19 -7.40 -6.29 12.00
N LEU A 20 -8.55 -6.79 11.54
CA LEU A 20 -9.52 -5.99 10.76
C LEU A 20 -10.82 -5.67 11.53
N LYS A 21 -10.92 -6.01 12.82
CA LYS A 21 -12.15 -5.82 13.62
C LYS A 21 -12.46 -4.37 13.99
N HIS A 22 -11.50 -3.48 13.88
CA HIS A 22 -11.72 -2.05 14.02
C HIS A 22 -11.29 -1.40 12.73
N ASN A 23 -12.26 -1.20 11.82
CA ASN A 23 -12.37 0.00 11.00
C ASN A 23 -13.59 -0.14 10.07
N HIS A 24 -14.74 0.28 10.59
CA HIS A 24 -15.82 0.84 9.77
C HIS A 24 -15.45 2.26 9.28
N VAL A 25 -14.15 2.52 9.04
CA VAL A 25 -13.68 3.76 8.46
C VAL A 25 -13.61 3.52 6.96
N SER A 26 -14.28 4.38 6.20
CA SER A 26 -14.21 4.32 4.75
C SER A 26 -12.74 4.38 4.36
N MET A 27 -12.24 3.41 3.60
CA MET A 27 -10.85 3.34 3.12
C MET A 27 -10.37 4.66 2.47
N CYS A 28 -11.31 5.46 1.99
CA CYS A 28 -11.07 6.82 1.49
C CYS A 28 -10.76 7.85 2.59
N GLU A 29 -11.49 7.82 3.71
CA GLU A 29 -11.19 8.67 4.89
C GLU A 29 -9.83 8.30 5.47
N THR A 30 -9.47 7.01 5.44
CA THR A 30 -8.18 6.51 5.92
C THR A 30 -6.99 6.97 5.07
N LEU A 31 -7.15 7.11 3.75
CA LEU A 31 -6.11 7.64 2.85
C LEU A 31 -5.80 9.12 3.09
N GLU A 32 -6.77 9.89 3.61
CA GLU A 32 -6.63 11.31 3.95
C GLU A 32 -6.22 11.53 5.43
N MET A 33 -6.71 10.68 6.35
CA MET A 33 -6.55 10.84 7.80
C MET A 33 -5.19 10.42 8.37
N HIS A 34 -4.42 9.56 7.71
CA HIS A 34 -3.08 9.18 8.22
C HIS A 34 -2.00 10.24 7.94
N SER A 35 -2.40 11.48 7.65
CA SER A 35 -1.49 12.61 7.61
C SER A 35 -1.00 13.03 9.00
N GLU A 36 -1.68 12.71 10.13
CA GLU A 36 -1.36 13.41 11.40
C GLU A 36 -1.33 12.66 12.75
N SER A 37 -1.71 11.38 12.96
CA SER A 37 -1.74 10.90 14.38
C SER A 37 -1.62 9.41 14.75
N GLU A 38 -1.50 8.45 13.83
CA GLU A 38 -1.36 7.03 14.21
C GLU A 38 -0.12 6.37 13.60
N ASN A 39 0.84 6.02 14.47
CA ASN A 39 1.99 5.18 14.13
C ASN A 39 1.63 3.68 14.28
N ASN A 40 2.28 2.82 13.50
CA ASN A 40 2.13 1.35 13.42
C ASN A 40 0.89 0.88 12.65
N PHE A 41 0.71 1.34 11.41
CA PHE A 41 -0.43 0.91 10.61
C PHE A 41 -0.03 0.10 9.37
N CYS A 42 -0.95 -0.79 8.98
CA CYS A 42 -0.97 -1.43 7.68
C CYS A 42 -2.42 -1.57 7.23
N ILE A 43 -2.74 -1.04 6.06
CA ILE A 43 -4.08 -1.06 5.49
C ILE A 43 -3.99 -1.69 4.12
N VAL A 44 -4.90 -2.61 3.85
CA VAL A 44 -5.02 -3.28 2.56
C VAL A 44 -6.43 -3.09 2.04
N GLY A 45 -6.53 -2.71 0.78
CA GLY A 45 -7.78 -2.51 0.07
C GLY A 45 -7.71 -2.99 -1.36
N THR A 46 -8.86 -3.10 -2.01
CA THR A 46 -8.92 -3.38 -3.45
C THR A 46 -8.91 -2.09 -4.26
N LEU A 47 -8.33 -2.12 -5.46
CA LEU A 47 -8.31 -0.96 -6.35
C LEU A 47 -9.73 -0.57 -6.78
N GLU A 48 -10.64 -1.53 -6.89
CA GLU A 48 -12.05 -1.33 -7.20
C GLU A 48 -12.77 -0.52 -6.12
N GLN A 49 -12.52 -0.84 -4.84
CA GLN A 49 -13.07 -0.11 -3.70
C GLN A 49 -12.57 1.33 -3.69
N ILE A 50 -11.25 1.52 -3.84
CA ILE A 50 -10.63 2.84 -3.87
C ILE A 50 -11.22 3.65 -5.01
N LYS A 51 -11.25 3.08 -6.23
CA LYS A 51 -11.81 3.72 -7.41
C LYS A 51 -13.28 4.12 -7.27
N GLY A 52 -14.09 3.27 -6.66
CA GLY A 52 -15.49 3.57 -6.34
C GLY A 52 -15.61 4.83 -5.48
N ALA A 53 -14.67 5.04 -4.56
CA ALA A 53 -14.60 6.20 -3.69
C ALA A 53 -13.89 7.41 -4.34
N GLN A 54 -13.01 7.21 -5.34
CA GLN A 54 -12.29 8.27 -6.07
C GLN A 54 -13.20 9.26 -6.82
N LYS A 55 -14.47 8.90 -7.11
CA LYS A 55 -15.42 9.85 -7.76
C LYS A 55 -15.64 11.14 -6.96
N ARG A 56 -15.13 11.23 -5.72
CA ARG A 56 -15.25 12.38 -4.82
C ARG A 56 -13.92 13.10 -4.53
N ILE A 57 -12.77 12.55 -4.92
CA ILE A 57 -11.45 13.04 -4.48
C ILE A 57 -10.53 13.19 -5.69
N GLN A 58 -10.02 14.41 -5.91
CA GLN A 58 -8.92 14.66 -6.84
C GLN A 58 -7.62 14.24 -6.15
N PHE A 59 -6.85 13.33 -6.76
CA PHE A 59 -5.49 13.03 -6.29
C PHE A 59 -4.58 14.17 -6.72
N GLU A 60 -4.58 15.24 -5.93
CA GLU A 60 -3.53 16.23 -6.03
C GLU A 60 -2.18 15.59 -5.72
N ALA A 61 -1.14 16.13 -6.34
CA ALA A 61 0.21 15.65 -6.14
C ALA A 61 0.60 15.81 -4.66
N ALA A 62 0.85 14.71 -3.97
CA ALA A 62 1.14 14.71 -2.54
C ALA A 62 2.39 13.90 -2.22
N ARG A 63 3.09 14.32 -1.15
CA ARG A 63 4.14 13.52 -0.52
C ARG A 63 3.53 12.79 0.66
N LYS A 64 3.49 11.47 0.58
CA LYS A 64 2.92 10.61 1.61
C LYS A 64 4.02 10.15 2.57
N LYS A 65 3.77 10.17 3.88
CA LYS A 65 4.73 9.72 4.91
C LYS A 65 4.66 8.21 5.17
N PHE A 66 4.27 7.44 4.15
CA PHE A 66 4.06 6.00 4.24
C PHE A 66 4.42 5.34 2.91
N PHE A 67 4.74 4.04 2.97
CA PHE A 67 5.02 3.23 1.81
C PHE A 67 3.72 2.78 1.16
N THR A 68 3.74 2.63 -0.16
CA THR A 68 2.63 2.03 -0.92
C THR A 68 3.13 0.85 -1.73
N ILE A 69 2.38 -0.25 -1.68
CA ILE A 69 2.53 -1.41 -2.57
C ILE A 69 1.23 -1.59 -3.33
N VAL A 70 1.32 -1.74 -4.65
CA VAL A 70 0.14 -1.98 -5.49
C VAL A 70 0.37 -3.18 -6.37
N LEU A 71 -0.57 -4.12 -6.32
CA LEU A 71 -0.66 -5.25 -7.23
C LEU A 71 -1.78 -4.99 -8.23
N VAL A 72 -1.44 -4.96 -9.52
CA VAL A 72 -2.42 -4.84 -10.62
C VAL A 72 -2.72 -6.24 -11.16
N THR A 73 -3.99 -6.64 -11.09
CA THR A 73 -4.45 -7.95 -11.58
C THR A 73 -5.30 -7.84 -12.85
N ALA A 74 -5.89 -6.67 -13.12
CA ALA A 74 -6.56 -6.36 -14.38
C ALA A 74 -6.54 -4.85 -14.66
N GLY A 75 -6.75 -4.47 -15.93
CA GLY A 75 -6.75 -3.08 -16.37
C GLY A 75 -5.36 -2.43 -16.41
N SER A 76 -5.32 -1.11 -16.37
CA SER A 76 -4.09 -0.32 -16.42
C SER A 76 -4.12 0.90 -15.49
N ILE A 77 -2.94 1.29 -15.04
CA ILE A 77 -2.69 2.41 -14.14
C ILE A 77 -1.61 3.30 -14.75
N LYS A 78 -1.82 4.61 -14.78
CA LYS A 78 -0.84 5.64 -15.11
C LYS A 78 -0.64 6.56 -13.92
N GLU A 79 0.60 6.65 -13.47
CA GLU A 79 0.98 7.42 -12.29
C GLU A 79 2.30 8.13 -12.52
N LYS A 80 2.48 9.25 -11.84
CA LYS A 80 3.76 9.96 -11.74
C LYS A 80 4.32 9.74 -10.35
N ILE A 81 5.51 9.12 -10.28
CA ILE A 81 6.24 8.88 -9.03
C ILE A 81 7.57 9.64 -9.13
N GLY A 82 7.76 10.57 -8.21
CA GLY A 82 8.78 11.61 -8.32
C GLY A 82 8.52 12.50 -9.54
N PHE A 83 9.45 12.45 -10.50
CA PHE A 83 9.34 13.18 -11.77
C PHE A 83 9.07 12.26 -12.98
N THR A 84 9.01 10.96 -12.75
CA THR A 84 8.92 9.95 -13.82
C THR A 84 7.49 9.44 -13.95
N GLY A 85 6.99 9.36 -15.18
CA GLY A 85 5.70 8.77 -15.51
C GLY A 85 5.83 7.26 -15.72
N TYR A 86 4.89 6.50 -15.17
CA TYR A 86 4.86 5.05 -15.25
C TYR A 86 3.50 4.56 -15.71
N GLU A 87 3.50 3.47 -16.46
CA GLU A 87 2.30 2.75 -16.86
C GLU A 87 2.42 1.29 -16.40
N PHE A 88 1.46 0.86 -15.59
CA PHE A 88 1.40 -0.47 -15.03
C PHE A 88 0.17 -1.20 -15.58
N GLY A 89 0.40 -2.43 -16.04
CA GLY A 89 -0.66 -3.34 -16.50
C GLY A 89 -0.79 -4.55 -15.57
N PRO A 90 -1.58 -5.56 -15.97
CA PRO A 90 -1.78 -6.77 -15.18
C PRO A 90 -0.46 -7.48 -14.87
N ASN A 91 -0.49 -8.26 -13.79
CA ASN A 91 0.63 -9.03 -13.25
C ASN A 91 1.84 -8.16 -12.91
N THR A 92 1.57 -6.96 -12.41
CA THR A 92 2.60 -6.00 -11.99
C THR A 92 2.42 -5.69 -10.52
N LEU A 93 3.48 -5.89 -9.74
CA LEU A 93 3.60 -5.40 -8.37
C LEU A 93 4.52 -4.18 -8.40
N TYR A 94 4.04 -3.01 -7.99
CA TYR A 94 4.85 -1.79 -7.95
C TYR A 94 4.82 -1.11 -6.59
N PHE A 95 5.79 -0.23 -6.38
CA PHE A 95 6.14 0.34 -5.09
C PHE A 95 6.24 1.86 -5.19
N VAL A 96 5.66 2.56 -4.21
CA VAL A 96 5.88 4.00 -4.00
C VAL A 96 6.58 4.18 -2.67
N PRO A 97 7.85 4.61 -2.66
CA PRO A 97 8.57 4.93 -1.43
C PRO A 97 7.90 6.07 -0.66
N GLU A 98 8.10 6.10 0.66
CA GLU A 98 7.69 7.25 1.45
C GLU A 98 8.36 8.56 0.97
N ASN A 99 7.72 9.69 1.25
CA ASN A 99 8.17 11.04 0.93
C ASN A 99 8.39 11.33 -0.56
N GLN A 100 8.08 10.39 -1.46
CA GLN A 100 8.06 10.62 -2.90
C GLN A 100 6.84 11.45 -3.30
N LEU A 101 7.05 12.33 -4.27
CA LEU A 101 5.95 13.04 -4.90
C LEU A 101 5.15 12.03 -5.71
N HIS A 102 3.86 11.88 -5.45
CA HIS A 102 3.02 10.90 -6.12
C HIS A 102 1.77 11.56 -6.70
N THR A 103 1.45 11.25 -7.94
CA THR A 103 0.23 11.71 -8.61
C THR A 103 -0.40 10.56 -9.38
N ILE A 104 -1.70 10.37 -9.20
CA ILE A 104 -2.47 9.41 -9.98
C ILE A 104 -3.01 10.13 -11.22
N GLU A 105 -2.56 9.74 -12.41
CA GLU A 105 -2.98 10.36 -13.66
C GLU A 105 -4.23 9.69 -14.22
N HIS A 106 -4.24 8.35 -14.26
CA HIS A 106 -5.36 7.61 -14.82
C HIS A 106 -5.42 6.16 -14.35
N TRP A 107 -6.62 5.69 -13.98
CA TRP A 107 -6.94 4.28 -13.78
C TRP A 107 -8.01 3.82 -14.78
N SER A 108 -7.73 2.74 -15.52
CA SER A 108 -8.66 2.19 -16.53
C SER A 108 -9.97 1.74 -15.91
N ARG A 109 -11.07 1.74 -16.68
CA ARG A 109 -12.43 1.42 -16.19
C ARG A 109 -12.49 0.10 -15.41
N ASP A 110 -11.79 -0.91 -15.92
CA ASP A 110 -11.73 -2.30 -15.49
C ASP A 110 -10.57 -2.61 -14.54
N VAL A 111 -9.88 -1.60 -13.99
CA VAL A 111 -8.78 -1.81 -13.06
C VAL A 111 -9.21 -2.70 -11.88
N LYS A 112 -8.38 -3.69 -11.56
CA LYS A 112 -8.52 -4.55 -10.40
C LYS A 112 -7.18 -4.83 -9.75
N GLY A 113 -7.22 -5.11 -8.45
CA GLY A 113 -6.06 -5.55 -7.72
C GLY A 113 -6.07 -5.09 -6.28
N PHE A 114 -4.89 -4.97 -5.69
CA PHE A 114 -4.72 -4.68 -4.28
C PHE A 114 -3.82 -3.47 -4.07
N HIS A 115 -4.18 -2.65 -3.09
CA HIS A 115 -3.44 -1.47 -2.68
C HIS A 115 -3.18 -1.59 -1.18
N CYS A 116 -1.91 -1.59 -0.82
CA CYS A 116 -1.44 -1.70 0.55
C CYS A 116 -0.63 -0.45 0.92
N ILE A 117 -0.93 0.13 2.07
CA ILE A 117 -0.14 1.21 2.67
C ILE A 117 0.30 0.81 4.07
N PHE A 118 1.49 1.23 4.46
CA PHE A 118 2.03 0.98 5.79
C PHE A 118 3.13 1.99 6.14
N ASP A 119 3.39 2.16 7.43
CA ASP A 119 4.55 2.90 7.93
C ASP A 119 5.71 1.98 8.32
N VAL A 120 6.90 2.59 8.46
CA VAL A 120 8.12 1.86 8.85
C VAL A 120 7.94 1.16 10.18
N ASP A 121 7.25 1.80 11.14
CA ASP A 121 7.05 1.27 12.48
C ASP A 121 6.29 -0.07 12.45
N TYR A 122 5.23 -0.20 11.64
CA TYR A 122 4.52 -1.48 11.45
C TYR A 122 5.45 -2.58 10.91
N PHE A 123 6.28 -2.25 9.92
CA PHE A 123 7.17 -3.24 9.31
C PHE A 123 8.28 -3.68 10.28
N LEU A 124 8.81 -2.76 11.10
CA LEU A 124 9.81 -3.05 12.14
C LEU A 124 9.26 -3.94 13.25
N LEU A 125 7.97 -3.84 13.58
CA LEU A 125 7.32 -4.76 14.54
C LEU A 125 7.27 -6.20 14.03
N CYS A 126 7.16 -6.38 12.71
CA CYS A 126 7.02 -7.71 12.08
C CYS A 126 8.38 -8.37 11.79
N LEU A 127 9.44 -7.59 11.60
CA LEU A 127 10.76 -8.12 11.28
C LEU A 127 11.60 -8.40 12.53
N LYS A 128 11.95 -9.67 12.73
CA LYS A 128 12.99 -10.07 13.70
C LYS A 128 14.40 -9.57 13.33
N ASN A 129 14.60 -9.05 12.12
CA ASN A 129 15.92 -8.65 11.63
C ASN A 129 15.85 -7.37 10.77
N GLN A 130 16.07 -6.21 11.41
CA GLN A 130 15.93 -4.87 10.82
C GLN A 130 16.92 -4.59 9.68
N VAL A 131 18.06 -5.30 9.64
CA VAL A 131 19.12 -5.09 8.64
C VAL A 131 18.66 -5.38 7.20
N LYS A 132 17.65 -6.24 7.03
CA LYS A 132 17.15 -6.65 5.71
C LYS A 132 16.15 -5.69 5.07
N LEU A 133 15.73 -4.62 5.76
CA LEU A 133 14.78 -3.66 5.19
C LEU A 133 15.34 -3.06 3.89
N ASN A 134 16.56 -2.52 3.93
CA ASN A 134 17.18 -1.86 2.78
C ASN A 134 17.48 -2.81 1.59
N ASP A 135 17.42 -4.12 1.81
CA ASP A 135 17.63 -5.12 0.75
C ASP A 135 16.38 -5.33 -0.11
N TYR A 136 15.20 -4.92 0.37
CA TYR A 136 13.98 -5.06 -0.41
C TYR A 136 13.84 -3.95 -1.46
N PRO A 137 13.34 -4.25 -2.68
CA PRO A 137 13.24 -3.28 -3.77
C PRO A 137 12.46 -2.00 -3.42
N PHE A 138 11.48 -2.09 -2.51
CA PHE A 138 10.64 -0.97 -2.10
C PHE A 138 11.29 0.03 -1.13
N PHE A 139 12.44 -0.32 -0.53
CA PHE A 139 13.23 0.57 0.32
C PHE A 139 14.45 1.17 -0.41
N GLN A 140 14.61 0.90 -1.70
CA GLN A 140 15.68 1.49 -2.51
C GLN A 140 15.12 2.62 -3.39
N PRO A 141 15.39 3.91 -3.07
CA PRO A 141 14.80 5.05 -3.77
C PRO A 141 15.06 5.08 -5.28
N ASP A 142 16.23 4.56 -5.69
CA ASP A 142 16.68 4.48 -7.08
C ASP A 142 16.53 3.06 -7.68
N GLY A 143 15.91 2.14 -6.94
CA GLY A 143 15.71 0.76 -7.35
C GLY A 143 14.63 0.61 -8.41
N ASN A 144 14.53 -0.61 -8.99
CA ASN A 144 13.40 -0.92 -9.86
C ASN A 144 12.11 -0.93 -9.04
N ILE A 145 11.24 0.05 -9.30
CA ILE A 145 10.00 0.26 -8.55
C ILE A 145 8.88 -0.72 -8.93
N SER A 146 9.14 -1.67 -9.85
CA SER A 146 8.14 -2.64 -10.27
C SER A 146 8.71 -4.03 -10.55
N LEU A 147 7.90 -5.05 -10.28
CA LEU A 147 8.18 -6.44 -10.54
C LEU A 147 7.06 -7.01 -11.42
N LYS A 148 7.43 -7.66 -12.52
CA LYS A 148 6.51 -8.48 -13.29
C LYS A 148 6.39 -9.84 -12.64
N LEU A 149 5.17 -10.20 -12.25
CA LEU A 149 4.85 -11.52 -11.73
C LEU A 149 4.59 -12.43 -12.92
N PHE A 150 5.37 -13.49 -13.07
CA PHE A 150 5.07 -14.53 -14.05
C PHE A 150 3.89 -15.37 -13.53
N GLU A 151 3.02 -15.82 -14.43
CA GLU A 151 2.03 -16.84 -14.09
C GLU A 151 2.79 -18.13 -13.77
N ALA A 152 2.51 -18.71 -12.59
CA ALA A 152 3.07 -19.97 -12.12
C ALA A 152 2.33 -21.16 -12.73
#